data_AF-A0A2D9DCV4-F1
#
_entry.id   AF-A0A2D9DCV4-F1
#
_cell.length_a   1.000
_cell.length_b   1.000
_cell.length_c   1.000
_cell.angle_alpha   90.00
_cell.angle_beta   90.00
_cell.angle_gamma   90.00
#
_symmetry.space_group_name_H-M   'P 1'
#
loop_
_entity.id
_entity.type
_entity.pdbx_description
1 polymer ?
#
loop_
_entity_poly.entity_id
_entity_poly.type
_entity_poly.pdbx_seq_one_letter_code
_entity_poly.pdbx_strand_id
1 'polypeptide(L)'
;MIAAKSTKCYIVEYEAKPGRHIAWLREKVTGRTVNLGFTTVEERQEFLRFLAAAATNRVVMPNVFSKEDDSDCVLVSGDLDFDAPDEIRFIYDDNLSYQFA
;
A
#
# COMPACT_ATOMS: atom_id res chain seq x y z
N MET A 1 -3.39 16.79 -17.02
CA MET A 1 -4.33 15.68 -17.21
C MET A 1 -4.04 14.71 -16.07
N ILE A 2 -5.01 14.49 -15.19
CA ILE A 2 -4.85 13.55 -14.07
C ILE A 2 -5.08 12.15 -14.65
N ALA A 3 -4.17 11.23 -14.38
CA ALA A 3 -4.25 9.86 -14.88
C ALA A 3 -4.76 8.95 -13.75
N ALA A 4 -5.84 8.21 -14.00
CA ALA A 4 -6.33 7.19 -13.08
C ALA A 4 -5.54 5.89 -13.28
N LYS A 5 -5.20 5.21 -12.17
CA LYS A 5 -4.48 3.93 -12.19
C LYS A 5 -5.03 2.99 -11.12
N SER A 6 -4.93 1.69 -11.38
CA SER A 6 -5.06 0.64 -10.38
C SER A 6 -3.77 -0.18 -10.36
N THR A 7 -3.25 -0.48 -9.17
CA THR A 7 -2.05 -1.31 -9.02
C THR A 7 -2.19 -2.29 -7.85
N LYS A 8 -1.72 -3.51 -8.07
CA LYS A 8 -1.67 -4.54 -7.03
C LYS A 8 -0.43 -4.32 -6.18
N CYS A 9 -0.63 -4.26 -4.88
CA CYS A 9 0.43 -4.02 -3.91
C CYS A 9 0.59 -5.22 -2.97
N TYR A 10 1.80 -5.31 -2.42
CA TYR A 10 2.10 -6.13 -1.25
C TYR A 10 2.63 -5.25 -0.13
N ILE A 11 2.43 -5.71 1.11
CA ILE A 11 2.89 -5.06 2.33
C ILE A 11 4.30 -5.53 2.61
N VAL A 12 5.23 -4.58 2.73
CA VAL A 12 6.59 -4.81 3.21
C VAL A 12 6.66 -4.36 4.65
N GLU A 13 7.11 -5.27 5.52
CA GLU A 13 7.38 -4.98 6.92
C GLU A 13 8.87 -5.12 7.21
N TYR A 14 9.41 -4.21 8.01
CA TYR A 14 10.75 -4.35 8.54
C TYR A 14 10.85 -3.73 9.92
N GLU A 15 11.75 -4.28 10.73
CA GLU A 15 12.06 -3.74 12.04
C GLU A 15 13.08 -2.60 11.89
N ALA A 16 12.64 -1.37 12.16
CA ALA A 16 13.52 -0.21 12.08
C ALA A 16 14.40 -0.06 13.33
N LYS A 17 13.90 -0.52 14.48
CA LYS A 17 14.56 -0.58 15.80
C LYS A 17 13.93 -1.72 16.60
N PRO A 18 14.60 -2.24 17.65
CA PRO A 18 14.01 -3.23 18.54
C PRO A 18 12.59 -2.87 18.97
N GLY A 19 11.61 -3.68 18.56
CA GLY A 19 10.18 -3.49 18.87
C GLY A 19 9.46 -2.42 18.04
N ARG A 20 10.09 -1.84 17.01
CA ARG A 20 9.48 -0.85 16.10
C ARG A 20 9.40 -1.39 14.68
N HIS A 21 8.24 -1.93 14.34
CA HIS A 21 7.92 -2.36 12.98
C HIS A 21 7.40 -1.18 12.15
N ILE A 22 7.85 -1.11 10.91
CA ILE A 22 7.35 -0.18 9.89
C ILE A 22 6.78 -1.04 8.76
N ALA A 23 5.64 -0.63 8.21
CA ALA A 23 4.95 -1.31 7.13
C ALA A 23 4.63 -0.32 5.99
N TRP A 24 4.99 -0.67 4.75
CA TRP A 24 4.75 0.13 3.53
C TRP A 24 4.13 -0.72 2.43
N LEU A 25 3.55 -0.07 1.41
CA LEU A 25 3.11 -0.73 0.19
C LEU A 25 4.17 -0.68 -0.90
N ARG A 26 4.30 -1.80 -1.61
CA ARG A 26 5.06 -1.89 -2.85
C ARG A 26 4.23 -2.51 -3.96
N GLU A 27 4.39 -2.03 -5.18
CA GLU A 27 3.74 -2.61 -6.36
C GLU A 27 4.30 -4.02 -6.60
N LYS A 28 3.44 -5.03 -6.79
CA LYS A 28 3.87 -6.42 -6.99
C LYS A 28 4.72 -6.61 -8.24
N VAL A 29 4.33 -5.98 -9.36
CA VAL A 29 5.01 -6.14 -10.66
C VAL A 29 6.46 -5.66 -10.61
N THR A 30 6.69 -4.45 -10.09
CA THR A 30 7.99 -3.78 -10.20
C THR A 30 8.75 -3.72 -8.87
N GLY A 31 8.04 -3.80 -7.74
CA GLY A 31 8.59 -3.52 -6.41
C GLY A 31 8.76 -2.02 -6.11
N ARG A 32 8.17 -1.13 -6.92
CA ARG A 32 8.16 0.32 -6.67
C ARG A 32 7.41 0.66 -5.39
N THR A 33 7.80 1.75 -4.75
CA THR A 33 7.09 2.28 -3.59
C THR A 33 5.73 2.80 -4.03
N VAL A 34 4.68 2.52 -3.26
CA VAL A 34 3.35 3.09 -3.48
C VAL A 34 3.02 4.06 -2.35
N ASN A 35 2.85 5.33 -2.70
CA ASN A 35 2.55 6.42 -1.79
C ASN A 35 1.12 6.91 -2.04
N LEU A 36 0.37 7.11 -0.95
CA LEU A 36 -1.05 7.42 -0.98
C LEU A 36 -1.35 8.92 -0.79
N GLY A 37 -0.32 9.78 -0.74
CA GLY A 37 -0.50 11.23 -0.76
C GLY A 37 -1.03 11.85 0.53
N PHE A 38 -1.04 11.12 1.65
CA PHE A 38 -1.58 11.59 2.94
C PHE A 38 -0.93 12.91 3.40
N THR A 39 -1.76 13.87 3.76
CA THR A 39 -1.33 15.19 4.23
C THR A 39 -1.54 15.38 5.73
N THR A 40 -2.51 14.68 6.33
CA THR A 40 -2.85 14.81 7.76
C THR A 40 -2.40 13.59 8.59
N VAL A 41 -2.47 13.72 9.92
CA VAL A 41 -2.12 12.61 10.84
C VAL A 41 -3.22 11.55 10.83
N GLU A 42 -4.46 11.99 10.75
CA GLU A 42 -5.67 11.18 10.82
C GLU A 42 -5.74 10.21 9.64
N GLU A 43 -5.49 10.70 8.42
CA GLU A 43 -5.41 9.90 7.19
C GLU A 43 -4.34 8.81 7.30
N ARG A 44 -3.15 9.18 7.79
CA ARG A 44 -2.06 8.23 8.01
C ARG A 44 -2.44 7.17 9.05
N GLN A 45 -3.11 7.56 10.13
CA GLN A 45 -3.52 6.64 11.17
C GLN A 45 -4.58 5.65 10.69
N GLU A 46 -5.51 6.07 9.84
CA GLU A 46 -6.48 5.18 9.21
C GLU A 46 -5.79 4.09 8.39
N PHE A 47 -4.86 4.51 7.54
CA PHE A 47 -4.07 3.58 6.74
C PHE A 47 -3.21 2.63 7.59
N LEU A 48 -2.61 3.13 8.68
CA LEU A 48 -1.86 2.26 9.59
C LEU A 48 -2.77 1.23 10.28
N ARG A 49 -4.02 1.56 10.60
CA ARG A 49 -5.00 0.59 11.11
C ARG A 49 -5.33 -0.48 10.07
N PHE A 50 -5.48 -0.09 8.81
CA PHE A 50 -5.66 -1.03 7.70
C PHE A 50 -4.49 -2.02 7.59
N LEU A 51 -3.24 -1.54 7.63
CA LEU A 51 -2.06 -2.41 7.61
C LEU A 51 -1.98 -3.32 8.84
N ALA A 52 -2.29 -2.80 10.04
CA ALA A 52 -2.32 -3.60 11.27
C ALA A 52 -3.36 -4.72 11.24
N ALA A 53 -4.50 -4.50 10.57
CA ALA A 53 -5.51 -5.52 10.37
C ALA A 53 -4.99 -6.66 9.46
N ALA A 54 -4.23 -6.33 8.41
CA ALA A 54 -3.55 -7.35 7.59
C ALA A 54 -2.57 -8.17 8.41
N ALA A 55 -1.75 -7.51 9.25
CA ALA A 55 -0.74 -8.18 10.07
C ALA A 55 -1.37 -9.15 11.09
N THR A 56 -2.50 -8.76 11.67
CA THR A 56 -3.28 -9.61 12.60
C THR A 56 -3.85 -10.84 11.90
N ASN A 57 -4.23 -10.71 10.62
CA ASN A 57 -4.83 -11.77 9.82
C ASN A 57 -3.83 -12.48 8.90
N ARG A 58 -2.52 -12.35 9.14
CA ARG A 58 -1.46 -12.87 8.27
C ARG A 58 -1.56 -14.37 7.97
N VAL A 59 -2.09 -15.16 8.90
CA VAL A 59 -2.30 -16.60 8.71
C VAL A 59 -3.38 -16.88 7.66
N VAL A 60 -4.38 -16.00 7.54
CA VAL A 60 -5.51 -16.14 6.62
C VAL A 60 -5.17 -15.60 5.24
N MET A 61 -4.39 -14.51 5.18
CA MET A 61 -4.02 -13.83 3.94
C MET A 61 -2.49 -13.61 3.85
N PRO A 62 -1.68 -14.68 3.80
CA PRO A 62 -0.22 -14.54 3.81
C PRO A 62 0.31 -13.81 2.57
N ASN A 63 -0.41 -13.89 1.45
CA ASN A 63 0.05 -13.42 0.15
C ASN A 63 -0.02 -11.91 -0.03
N VAL A 64 -0.76 -11.18 0.82
CA VAL A 64 -0.66 -9.71 0.87
C VAL A 64 0.70 -9.23 1.33
N PHE A 65 1.53 -10.09 1.94
CA PHE A 65 2.91 -9.79 2.35
C PHE A 65 3.96 -10.36 1.38
N SER A 66 3.53 -10.96 0.26
CA SER A 66 4.41 -11.57 -0.73
C SER A 66 4.40 -10.77 -2.03
N LYS A 67 5.57 -10.61 -2.65
CA LYS A 67 5.66 -10.04 -4.01
C LYS A 67 5.20 -11.04 -5.07
N GLU A 68 5.52 -12.32 -4.88
CA GLU A 68 5.51 -13.33 -5.94
C GLU A 68 4.15 -14.02 -6.12
N ASP A 69 3.30 -14.01 -5.10
CA ASP A 69 1.98 -14.66 -5.13
C ASP A 69 0.89 -13.60 -5.28
N ASP A 70 0.06 -13.74 -6.31
CA ASP A 70 -0.97 -12.79 -6.72
C ASP A 70 -2.39 -13.14 -6.23
N SER A 71 -2.53 -14.19 -5.41
CA SER A 71 -3.82 -14.66 -4.90
C SER A 71 -4.46 -13.76 -3.84
N ASP A 72 -3.65 -13.02 -3.08
CA ASP A 72 -4.11 -11.92 -2.24
C ASP A 72 -3.20 -10.69 -2.43
N CYS A 73 -3.80 -9.51 -2.46
CA CYS A 73 -3.08 -8.25 -2.57
C CYS A 73 -3.78 -7.11 -1.83
N VAL A 74 -3.12 -5.96 -1.78
CA VAL A 74 -3.79 -4.67 -1.57
C VAL A 74 -3.97 -4.03 -2.93
N LEU A 75 -5.20 -3.93 -3.42
CA LEU A 75 -5.50 -3.18 -4.64
C LEU A 75 -5.60 -1.70 -4.28
N VAL A 76 -4.71 -0.88 -4.87
CA VAL A 76 -4.75 0.58 -4.75
C VAL A 76 -5.23 1.16 -6.07
N SER A 77 -6.27 1.98 -6.02
CA SER A 77 -6.88 2.63 -7.19
C SER A 77 -7.12 4.10 -6.91
N GLY A 78 -6.88 4.96 -7.89
CA GLY A 78 -7.14 6.39 -7.76
C GLY A 78 -6.41 7.23 -8.80
N ASP A 79 -6.45 8.53 -8.59
CA ASP A 79 -5.77 9.52 -9.42
C ASP A 79 -4.29 9.64 -9.05
N LEU A 80 -3.43 9.78 -10.06
CA LEU A 80 -1.98 9.88 -9.88
C LEU A 80 -1.51 11.32 -9.76
N ASP A 81 -0.65 11.55 -8.77
CA ASP A 81 0.19 12.75 -8.67
C ASP A 81 1.40 12.60 -9.59
N PHE A 82 2.10 11.46 -9.53
CA PHE A 82 3.09 11.06 -10.52
C PHE A 82 3.37 9.55 -10.54
N ASP A 83 3.93 9.08 -11.67
CA ASP A 83 4.35 7.70 -11.91
C ASP A 83 5.82 7.68 -12.35
N ALA A 84 6.72 7.31 -11.45
CA ALA A 84 8.16 7.29 -11.63
C ALA A 84 8.72 5.86 -11.65
N PRO A 85 9.98 5.66 -12.10
CA PRO A 85 10.61 4.33 -12.10
C PRO A 85 10.72 3.65 -10.74
N ASP A 86 10.68 4.41 -9.64
CA ASP A 86 10.88 3.95 -8.27
C ASP A 86 9.66 4.19 -7.34
N GLU A 87 8.77 5.13 -7.67
CA GLU A 87 7.59 5.49 -6.89
C GLU A 87 6.35 5.67 -7.77
N ILE A 88 5.21 5.20 -7.29
CA ILE A 88 3.89 5.60 -7.75
C ILE A 88 3.27 6.41 -6.62
N ARG A 89 2.89 7.65 -6.89
CA ARG A 89 2.20 8.50 -5.93
C ARG A 89 0.78 8.79 -6.39
N PHE A 90 -0.17 8.41 -5.55
CA PHE A 90 -1.57 8.77 -5.71
C PHE A 90 -1.87 10.10 -5.03
N ILE A 91 -2.87 10.79 -5.55
CA ILE A 91 -3.51 11.94 -4.90
C ILE A 91 -4.43 11.38 -3.81
N TYR A 92 -4.37 11.97 -2.61
CA TYR A 92 -5.33 11.67 -1.56
C TYR A 92 -6.60 12.49 -1.78
N ASP A 93 -7.56 11.91 -2.49
CA ASP A 93 -8.88 12.50 -2.77
C ASP A 93 -9.99 11.43 -2.73
N ASP A 94 -11.21 11.82 -3.09
CA ASP A 94 -12.38 10.94 -3.06
C ASP A 94 -12.29 9.75 -4.05
N ASN A 95 -11.37 9.78 -5.02
CA ASN A 95 -11.14 8.68 -5.96
C ASN A 95 -10.12 7.66 -5.44
N LEU A 96 -9.39 7.97 -4.37
CA LEU A 96 -8.44 7.05 -3.76
C LEU A 96 -9.17 5.94 -3.01
N SER A 97 -8.80 4.70 -3.33
CA SER A 97 -9.22 3.52 -2.60
C SER A 97 -8.06 2.54 -2.42
N TYR A 98 -8.06 1.85 -1.29
CA TYR A 98 -7.15 0.75 -0.99
C TYR A 98 -7.93 -0.35 -0.26
N GLN A 99 -7.90 -1.56 -0.79
CA GLN A 99 -8.68 -2.69 -0.26
C GLN A 99 -7.93 -4.02 -0.46
N PHE A 100 -8.26 -5.01 0.37
CA PHE A 100 -7.79 -6.38 0.13
C PHE A 100 -8.56 -6.99 -1.05
N ALA A 101 -7.85 -7.66 -1.96
CA ALA A 101 -8.40 -8.21 -3.20
C ALA A 101 -7.67 -9.47 -3.65
#